data_AF-A0A6I5NYY8-F1
#
_entry.id   AF-A0A6I5NYY8-F1
#
_cell.length_a   1.000
_cell.length_b   1.000
_cell.length_c   1.000
_cell.angle_alpha   90.00
_cell.angle_beta   90.00
_cell.angle_gamma   90.00
#
_symmetry.space_group_name_H-M   'P 1'
#
loop_
_entity.id
_entity.type
_entity.pdbx_description
1 polymer ?
#
loop_
_entity_poly.entity_id
_entity_poly.type
_entity_poly.pdbx_seq_one_letter_code
_entity_poly.pdbx_strand_id
1 'polypeptide(L)'
;MYWLAINREGTPISELATDMVPQVGRTKILTALESLSWRSLIEKQASQYTQQPMVMEYVSDRLTEQVFQELCQPDNLLPTCLFNSHALLKTTVKDYVRQSQIRLLWQPIIHQLQTTFGVTSLLEHHLQSSLTTLRTIRSPGYGGGNLINLLHLLDVDLS
;
A
#
# COMPACT_ATOMS: atom_id res chain seq x y z
N MET A 1 5.42 9.67 3.29
CA MET A 1 5.22 9.85 1.84
C MET A 1 4.18 8.86 1.31
N TYR A 2 4.44 7.54 1.34
CA TYR A 2 3.49 6.55 0.81
C TYR A 2 2.07 6.64 1.36
N TRP A 3 1.89 6.81 2.67
CA TRP A 3 0.54 7.00 3.26
C TRP A 3 -0.25 8.18 2.66
N LEU A 4 0.41 9.29 2.33
CA LEU A 4 -0.27 10.42 1.69
C LEU A 4 -0.68 10.08 0.25
N ALA A 5 0.16 9.33 -0.47
CA ALA A 5 -0.16 8.85 -1.82
C ALA A 5 -1.31 7.83 -1.81
N ILE A 6 -1.37 6.96 -0.80
CA ILE A 6 -2.43 5.98 -0.62
C ILE A 6 -3.75 6.67 -0.26
N ASN A 7 -3.73 7.67 0.61
CA ASN A 7 -4.96 8.32 1.07
C ASN A 7 -5.59 9.21 -0.01
N ARG A 8 -4.82 9.65 -1.02
CA ARG A 8 -5.27 10.41 -2.22
C ARG A 8 -5.90 11.78 -1.94
N GLU A 9 -6.16 12.12 -0.68
CA GLU A 9 -6.74 13.39 -0.27
C GLU A 9 -6.05 13.96 0.97
N GLY A 10 -6.44 15.18 1.35
CA GLY A 10 -5.96 15.85 2.55
C GLY A 10 -6.15 14.96 3.77
N THR A 11 -5.04 14.50 4.34
CA THR A 11 -5.04 13.57 5.47
C THR A 11 -4.64 14.30 6.76
N PRO A 12 -5.46 14.27 7.82
CA PRO A 12 -5.06 14.78 9.13
C PRO A 12 -4.05 13.86 9.81
N ILE A 13 -3.25 14.42 10.73
CA ILE A 13 -2.24 13.63 11.49
C ILE A 13 -2.87 12.47 12.27
N SER A 14 -4.10 12.64 12.78
CA SER A 14 -4.82 11.59 13.49
C SER A 14 -5.10 10.37 12.61
N GLU A 15 -5.41 10.58 11.34
CA GLU A 15 -5.62 9.48 10.39
C GLU A 15 -4.30 8.81 10.04
N LEU A 16 -3.25 9.59 9.74
CA LEU A 16 -1.89 9.03 9.51
C LEU A 16 -1.39 8.19 10.68
N ALA A 17 -1.64 8.62 11.91
CA ALA A 17 -1.26 7.88 13.11
C ALA A 17 -2.04 6.56 13.27
N THR A 18 -3.29 6.53 12.80
CA THR A 18 -4.15 5.34 12.85
C THR A 18 -3.80 4.35 11.73
N ASP A 19 -3.44 4.87 10.56
CA ASP A 19 -3.01 4.10 9.40
C ASP A 19 -1.68 3.36 9.68
N MET A 20 -0.76 3.94 10.45
CA MET A 20 0.56 3.34 10.70
C MET A 20 0.50 2.17 11.69
N VAL A 21 0.91 0.98 11.23
CA VAL A 21 1.05 -0.23 12.04
C VAL A 21 2.51 -0.71 11.97
N PRO A 22 3.23 -0.82 13.09
CA PRO A 22 2.83 -0.45 14.46
C PRO A 22 2.65 1.06 14.65
N GLN A 23 1.91 1.45 15.69
CA GLN A 23 1.60 2.86 15.94
C GLN A 23 2.87 3.69 16.12
N VAL A 24 2.93 4.79 15.38
CA VAL A 24 4.02 5.76 15.45
C VAL A 24 3.57 6.96 16.28
N GLY A 25 4.41 7.40 17.21
CA GLY A 25 4.12 8.55 18.06
C GLY A 25 3.86 9.82 17.24
N ARG A 26 2.82 10.57 17.60
CA ARG A 26 2.37 11.78 16.90
C ARG A 26 3.49 12.81 16.65
N THR A 27 4.40 12.98 17.61
CA THR A 27 5.55 13.89 17.47
C THR A 27 6.46 13.49 16.32
N LYS A 28 6.75 12.19 16.15
CA LYS A 28 7.58 11.70 15.03
C LYS A 28 6.90 11.94 13.69
N ILE A 29 5.58 11.74 13.62
CA ILE A 29 4.80 12.02 12.41
C ILE A 29 4.86 13.51 12.08
N LEU A 30 4.67 14.38 13.07
CA LEU A 30 4.73 15.83 12.88
C LEU A 30 6.10 16.27 12.37
N THR A 31 7.19 15.81 13.01
CA THR A 31 8.56 16.14 12.57
C THR A 31 8.82 15.67 11.13
N ALA A 32 8.32 14.48 10.75
CA ALA A 32 8.45 14.00 9.39
C ALA A 32 7.66 14.87 8.39
N LEU A 33 6.43 15.28 8.73
CA LEU A 33 5.61 16.16 7.90
C LEU A 33 6.24 17.56 7.75
N GLU A 34 6.80 18.11 8.83
CA GLU A 34 7.53 19.38 8.79
C GLU A 34 8.74 19.31 7.86
N SER A 35 9.53 18.23 7.95
CA SER A 35 10.68 18.01 7.07
C SER A 35 10.27 17.89 5.60
N LEU A 36 9.19 17.16 5.31
CA LEU A 36 8.65 17.03 3.95
C LEU A 36 8.11 18.36 3.41
N SER A 37 7.43 19.13 4.27
CA SER A 37 6.89 20.45 3.91
C SER A 37 8.00 21.44 3.61
N TRP A 38 9.10 21.43 4.39
CA TRP A 38 10.25 22.30 4.16
C TRP A 38 10.97 22.02 2.84
N ARG A 39 10.89 20.77 2.36
CA ARG A 39 11.42 20.34 1.06
C ARG A 39 10.41 20.49 -0.09
N SER A 40 9.26 21.11 0.16
CA SER A 40 8.17 21.27 -0.82
C SER A 40 7.66 19.94 -1.41
N LEU A 41 7.75 18.83 -0.66
CA LEU A 41 7.27 17.51 -1.09
C LEU A 41 5.80 17.26 -0.76
N ILE A 42 5.24 18.04 0.16
CA ILE A 42 3.84 17.96 0.60
C ILE A 42 3.29 19.36 0.81
N GLU A 43 1.97 19.46 0.79
CA GLU A 43 1.23 20.68 1.09
C GLU A 43 0.43 20.51 2.38
N LYS A 44 0.22 21.62 3.09
CA LYS A 44 -0.64 21.68 4.27
C LYS A 44 -1.83 22.58 3.97
N GLN A 45 -3.04 22.03 4.06
CA GLN A 45 -4.30 22.76 3.85
C GLN A 45 -5.24 22.45 5.02
N ALA A 46 -5.71 23.46 5.75
CA ALA A 46 -6.67 23.30 6.85
C ALA A 46 -6.33 22.17 7.86
N SER A 47 -5.07 22.06 8.28
CA SER A 47 -4.56 21.00 9.17
C SER A 47 -4.56 19.57 8.61
N GLN A 48 -4.74 19.45 7.31
CA GLN A 48 -4.55 18.24 6.54
C GLN A 48 -3.29 18.35 5.69
N TYR A 49 -2.72 17.20 5.36
CA TYR A 49 -1.50 17.07 4.58
C TYR A 49 -1.81 16.30 3.30
N THR A 50 -1.28 16.77 2.18
CA THR A 50 -1.43 16.12 0.88
C THR A 50 -0.16 16.26 0.07
N GLN A 51 -0.09 15.60 -1.08
CA GLN A 51 0.98 15.75 -2.04
C GLN A 51 0.48 16.50 -3.26
N GLN A 52 1.37 17.25 -3.91
CA GLN A 52 1.10 17.77 -5.24
C GLN A 52 0.88 16.61 -6.22
N PRO A 53 0.00 16.76 -7.23
CA PRO A 53 -0.34 15.68 -8.16
C PRO A 53 0.88 14.96 -8.75
N MET A 54 1.89 15.70 -9.22
CA MET A 54 3.11 15.13 -9.81
C MET A 54 3.95 14.36 -8.79
N VAL A 55 4.03 14.83 -7.54
CA VAL A 55 4.74 14.11 -6.47
C VAL A 55 3.98 12.84 -6.10
N MET A 56 2.65 12.93 -6.02
CA MET A 56 1.78 11.81 -5.68
C MET A 56 1.86 10.71 -6.74
N GLU A 57 1.87 11.07 -8.02
CA GLU A 57 2.06 10.15 -9.15
C GLU A 57 3.40 9.40 -9.02
N TYR A 58 4.51 10.12 -8.92
CA TYR A 58 5.83 9.51 -8.74
C TYR A 58 5.91 8.58 -7.52
N VAL A 59 5.35 8.98 -6.39
CA VAL A 59 5.35 8.16 -5.16
C VAL A 59 4.47 6.92 -5.31
N SER A 60 3.35 7.02 -6.03
CA SER A 60 2.46 5.89 -6.33
C SER A 60 3.13 4.88 -7.26
N ASP A 61 3.85 5.35 -8.28
CA ASP A 61 4.62 4.49 -9.19
C ASP A 61 5.73 3.75 -8.45
N ARG A 62 6.47 4.46 -7.59
CA ARG A 62 7.49 3.84 -6.74
C ARG A 62 6.89 2.79 -5.82
N LEU A 63 5.80 3.11 -5.12
CA LEU A 63 5.09 2.20 -4.23
C LEU A 63 4.68 0.92 -4.96
N THR A 64 4.07 1.08 -6.13
CA THR A 64 3.58 -0.02 -6.98
C THR A 64 4.73 -0.92 -7.40
N GLU A 65 5.80 -0.34 -7.94
CA GLU A 65 6.99 -1.10 -8.36
C GLU A 65 7.59 -1.88 -7.19
N GLN A 66 7.74 -1.24 -6.03
CA GLN A 66 8.32 -1.88 -4.86
C GLN A 66 7.45 -3.02 -4.33
N VAL A 67 6.13 -2.81 -4.25
CA VAL A 67 5.19 -3.87 -3.86
C VAL A 67 5.21 -5.02 -4.85
N PHE A 68 5.29 -4.75 -6.15
CA PHE A 68 5.41 -5.80 -7.17
C PHE A 68 6.68 -6.63 -6.98
N GLN A 69 7.83 -6.00 -6.73
CA GLN A 69 9.09 -6.70 -6.47
C GLN A 69 9.02 -7.55 -5.18
N GLU A 70 8.39 -7.01 -4.12
CA GLU A 70 8.14 -7.76 -2.87
C GLU A 70 7.24 -8.98 -3.13
N LEU A 71 6.18 -8.81 -3.92
CA LEU A 71 5.27 -9.89 -4.27
C LEU A 71 5.92 -10.95 -5.16
N CYS A 72 6.90 -10.61 -6.00
CA CYS A 72 7.66 -11.59 -6.78
C CYS A 72 8.58 -12.48 -5.92
N GLN A 73 8.85 -12.11 -4.67
CA GLN A 73 9.76 -12.81 -3.75
C GLN A 73 9.02 -13.26 -2.47
N PRO A 74 8.29 -14.39 -2.52
CA PRO A 74 7.31 -14.77 -1.50
C PRO A 74 7.95 -15.13 -0.16
N ASP A 75 9.23 -15.53 -0.16
CA ASP A 75 10.02 -15.82 1.03
C ASP A 75 10.49 -14.55 1.76
N ASN A 76 10.29 -13.37 1.16
CA ASN A 76 10.82 -12.09 1.65
C ASN A 76 9.72 -11.09 2.04
N LEU A 77 8.51 -11.56 2.35
CA LEU A 77 7.42 -10.73 2.89
C LEU A 77 7.66 -10.40 4.37
N LEU A 78 8.74 -9.69 4.64
CA LEU A 78 9.12 -9.26 5.98
C LEU A 78 8.09 -8.24 6.53
N PRO A 79 7.98 -8.10 7.88
CA PRO A 79 7.08 -7.13 8.48
C PRO A 79 7.26 -5.69 7.99
N THR A 80 8.47 -5.34 7.56
CA THR A 80 8.86 -3.99 7.10
C THR A 80 8.58 -3.73 5.62
N CYS A 81 8.24 -4.75 4.83
CA CYS A 81 7.89 -4.61 3.42
C CYS A 81 6.68 -3.69 3.26
N LEU A 82 6.62 -2.94 2.15
CA LEU A 82 5.52 -2.02 1.87
C LEU A 82 4.18 -2.75 1.79
N PHE A 83 4.18 -3.97 1.22
CA PHE A 83 3.01 -4.83 1.15
C PHE A 83 2.43 -5.19 2.53
N ASN A 84 3.27 -5.28 3.58
CA ASN A 84 2.77 -5.55 4.93
C ASN A 84 2.58 -4.29 5.79
N SER A 85 3.32 -3.22 5.53
CA SER A 85 3.28 -2.01 6.35
C SER A 85 2.24 -0.97 5.90
N HIS A 86 1.68 -1.11 4.69
CA HIS A 86 0.75 -0.13 4.12
C HIS A 86 -0.54 -0.78 3.60
N ALA A 87 -1.68 -0.13 3.82
CA ALA A 87 -2.97 -0.56 3.27
C ALA A 87 -3.11 -0.05 1.84
N LEU A 88 -2.95 -0.92 0.82
CA LEU A 88 -3.04 -0.50 -0.58
C LEU A 88 -4.49 -0.24 -1.02
N LEU A 89 -5.45 -0.82 -0.30
CA LEU A 89 -6.88 -0.52 -0.42
C LEU A 89 -7.46 -0.27 0.96
N LYS A 90 -8.01 0.93 1.19
CA LYS A 90 -8.73 1.25 2.42
C LYS A 90 -10.21 0.92 2.24
N THR A 91 -10.80 0.22 3.19
CA THR A 91 -12.23 -0.15 3.14
C THR A 91 -13.14 0.91 3.75
N THR A 92 -12.60 1.82 4.57
CA THR A 92 -13.35 2.90 5.22
C THR A 92 -12.96 4.27 4.67
N VAL A 93 -13.12 4.45 3.35
CA VAL A 93 -12.91 5.72 2.64
C VAL A 93 -14.03 5.95 1.64
N LYS A 94 -14.13 7.18 1.12
CA LYS A 94 -15.11 7.53 0.08
C LYS A 94 -14.90 6.68 -1.18
N ASP A 95 -15.99 6.35 -1.87
CA ASP A 95 -15.93 5.43 -3.02
C ASP A 95 -14.98 5.89 -4.12
N TYR A 96 -14.92 7.19 -4.43
CA TYR A 96 -13.99 7.69 -5.44
C TYR A 96 -12.51 7.51 -5.05
N VAL A 97 -12.19 7.60 -3.75
CA VAL A 97 -10.82 7.34 -3.23
C VAL A 97 -10.49 5.87 -3.42
N ARG A 98 -11.41 4.98 -3.03
CA ARG A 98 -11.26 3.53 -3.23
C ARG A 98 -11.06 3.19 -4.70
N GLN A 99 -11.87 3.73 -5.60
CA GLN A 99 -11.74 3.52 -7.05
C GLN A 99 -10.40 4.06 -7.58
N SER A 100 -9.91 5.18 -7.04
CA SER A 100 -8.59 5.70 -7.39
C SER A 100 -7.46 4.80 -6.88
N GLN A 101 -7.56 4.23 -5.68
CA GLN A 101 -6.59 3.26 -5.14
C GLN A 101 -6.53 2.00 -6.00
N ILE A 102 -7.69 1.46 -6.40
CA ILE A 102 -7.76 0.29 -7.30
C ILE A 102 -7.07 0.62 -8.63
N ARG A 103 -7.44 1.73 -9.26
CA ARG A 103 -6.94 2.10 -10.59
C ARG A 103 -5.45 2.41 -10.62
N LEU A 104 -4.94 3.11 -9.60
CA LEU A 104 -3.59 3.66 -9.63
C LEU A 104 -2.57 2.81 -8.87
N LEU A 105 -3.00 1.94 -7.96
CA LEU A 105 -2.11 1.07 -7.19
C LEU A 105 -2.30 -0.39 -7.58
N TRP A 106 -3.54 -0.91 -7.52
CA TRP A 106 -3.77 -2.34 -7.75
C TRP A 106 -3.72 -2.77 -9.20
N GLN A 107 -4.35 -2.02 -10.13
CA GLN A 107 -4.36 -2.40 -11.54
C GLN A 107 -2.94 -2.55 -12.13
N PRO A 108 -1.99 -1.63 -11.87
CA PRO A 108 -0.63 -1.80 -12.35
C PRO A 108 0.08 -3.01 -11.72
N ILE A 109 -0.07 -3.25 -10.41
CA ILE A 109 0.49 -4.44 -9.73
C ILE A 109 -0.06 -5.72 -10.37
N ILE A 110 -1.37 -5.82 -10.54
CA ILE A 110 -2.05 -6.98 -11.11
C ILE A 110 -1.55 -7.23 -12.55
N HIS A 111 -1.50 -6.19 -13.37
CA HIS A 111 -1.03 -6.30 -14.74
C HIS A 111 0.42 -6.77 -14.82
N GLN A 112 1.31 -6.26 -13.96
CA GLN A 112 2.70 -6.72 -13.87
C GLN A 112 2.78 -8.19 -13.45
N LEU A 113 2.05 -8.60 -12.40
CA LEU A 113 2.00 -10.01 -11.96
C LEU A 113 1.52 -10.94 -13.06
N GLN A 114 0.39 -10.62 -13.71
CA GLN A 114 -0.14 -11.44 -14.81
C GLN A 114 0.86 -11.56 -15.97
N THR A 115 1.56 -10.46 -16.30
CA THR A 115 2.59 -10.46 -17.36
C THR A 115 3.80 -11.30 -16.96
N THR A 116 4.24 -11.26 -15.71
CA THR A 116 5.43 -11.97 -15.23
C THR A 116 5.21 -13.45 -15.04
N PHE A 117 4.08 -13.85 -14.45
CA PHE A 117 3.78 -15.25 -14.19
C PHE A 117 3.19 -15.97 -15.41
N GLY A 118 2.50 -15.22 -16.30
CA GLY A 118 1.95 -15.68 -17.58
C GLY A 118 0.78 -16.68 -17.46
N VAL A 119 0.96 -17.73 -16.66
CA VAL A 119 -0.01 -18.79 -16.39
C VAL A 119 -0.65 -18.56 -15.03
N THR A 120 -1.99 -18.49 -14.98
CA THR A 120 -2.77 -18.22 -13.76
C THR A 120 -2.43 -19.19 -12.62
N SER A 121 -2.27 -20.48 -12.90
CA SER A 121 -1.97 -21.49 -11.87
C SER A 121 -0.61 -21.28 -11.19
N LEU A 122 0.38 -20.71 -11.88
CA LEU A 122 1.67 -20.37 -11.28
C LEU A 122 1.52 -19.19 -10.32
N LEU A 123 0.74 -18.18 -10.72
CA LEU A 123 0.41 -17.05 -9.86
C LEU A 123 -0.37 -17.51 -8.62
N GLU A 124 -1.35 -18.38 -8.78
CA GLU A 124 -2.12 -18.96 -7.67
C GLU A 124 -1.22 -19.67 -6.66
N HIS A 125 -0.38 -20.60 -7.12
CA HIS A 125 0.57 -21.31 -6.27
C HIS A 125 1.53 -20.35 -5.55
N HIS A 126 1.96 -19.29 -6.25
CA HIS A 126 2.81 -18.25 -5.69
C HIS A 126 2.13 -17.44 -4.59
N LEU A 127 0.87 -17.06 -4.80
CA LEU A 127 0.05 -16.36 -3.80
C LEU A 127 -0.27 -17.27 -2.60
N GLN A 128 -0.44 -18.57 -2.79
CA GLN A 128 -0.57 -19.54 -1.71
C GLN A 128 0.72 -19.66 -0.87
N SER A 129 1.90 -19.65 -1.51
CA SER A 129 3.18 -19.59 -0.80
C SER A 129 3.29 -18.31 0.03
N SER A 130 2.94 -17.17 -0.57
CA SER A 130 2.94 -15.85 0.09
C SER A 130 2.00 -15.82 1.31
N LEU A 131 0.82 -16.43 1.20
CA LEU A 131 -0.12 -16.61 2.31
C LEU A 131 0.49 -17.42 3.45
N THR A 132 1.22 -18.49 3.12
CA THR A 132 1.89 -19.35 4.11
C THR A 132 2.99 -18.59 4.84
N THR A 133 3.79 -17.79 4.15
CA THR A 133 4.80 -16.91 4.75
C THR A 133 4.17 -15.92 5.73
N LEU A 134 3.10 -15.20 5.31
CA LEU A 134 2.42 -14.23 6.17
C LEU A 134 1.80 -14.87 7.42
N ARG A 135 1.22 -16.07 7.28
CA ARG A 135 0.68 -16.86 8.40
C ARG A 135 1.78 -17.28 9.39
N THR A 136 2.99 -17.51 8.91
CA THR A 136 4.13 -17.95 9.74
C THR A 136 4.74 -16.79 10.52
N ILE A 137 4.90 -15.62 9.90
CA ILE A 137 5.53 -14.44 10.53
C ILE A 137 4.65 -13.85 11.66
N ARG A 138 3.31 -13.95 11.53
CA ARG A 138 2.32 -13.48 12.53
C ARG A 138 2.57 -12.04 13.04
N SER A 139 3.04 -11.15 12.17
CA SER A 139 3.23 -9.74 12.51
C SER A 139 1.93 -8.95 12.30
N PRO A 140 1.65 -7.93 13.14
CA PRO A 140 0.57 -7.00 12.86
C PRO A 140 0.92 -6.19 11.60
N GLY A 141 -0.05 -6.03 10.70
CA GLY A 141 0.13 -5.31 9.45
C GLY A 141 -1.03 -5.52 8.49
N TYR A 142 -0.85 -5.02 7.27
CA TYR A 142 -1.82 -5.02 6.18
C TYR A 142 -1.62 -6.16 5.19
N GLY A 143 -0.55 -6.97 5.30
CA GLY A 143 -0.21 -7.98 4.30
C GLY A 143 -1.34 -8.98 4.05
N GLY A 144 -1.99 -9.46 5.11
CA GLY A 144 -3.15 -10.36 4.97
C GLY A 144 -4.34 -9.71 4.26
N GLY A 145 -4.67 -8.46 4.64
CA GLY A 145 -5.76 -7.71 4.00
C GLY A 145 -5.46 -7.38 2.54
N ASN A 146 -4.21 -6.97 2.24
CA ASN A 146 -3.74 -6.72 0.89
C ASN A 146 -3.80 -7.99 0.04
N LEU A 147 -3.40 -9.15 0.58
CA LEU A 147 -3.48 -10.42 -0.14
C LEU A 147 -4.92 -10.81 -0.44
N ILE A 148 -5.85 -10.66 0.51
CA ILE A 148 -7.28 -10.90 0.28
C ILE A 148 -7.82 -9.98 -0.83
N ASN A 149 -7.46 -8.69 -0.78
CA ASN A 149 -7.85 -7.74 -1.83
C ASN A 149 -7.29 -8.13 -3.19
N LEU A 150 -6.02 -8.56 -3.25
CA LEU A 150 -5.38 -9.00 -4.49
C LEU A 150 -6.11 -10.20 -5.10
N LEU A 151 -6.43 -11.21 -4.29
CA LEU A 151 -7.14 -12.41 -4.75
C LEU A 151 -8.53 -12.08 -5.28
N HIS A 152 -9.27 -11.24 -4.55
CA HIS A 152 -10.58 -10.77 -4.98
C HIS A 152 -10.51 -9.99 -6.30
N LEU A 153 -9.51 -9.12 -6.47
CA LEU A 153 -9.32 -8.33 -7.69
C LEU A 153 -8.83 -9.16 -8.89
N LEU A 154 -8.18 -10.29 -8.63
CA LEU A 154 -7.76 -11.26 -9.66
C LEU A 154 -8.87 -12.22 -10.09
N ASP A 155 -10.04 -12.20 -9.41
CA ASP A 155 -11.11 -13.21 -9.56
C ASP A 155 -10.61 -14.64 -9.30
N VAL A 156 -9.60 -14.78 -8.43
CA VAL A 156 -9.03 -16.06 -8.03
C VAL A 156 -9.68 -16.49 -6.72
N ASP A 157 -10.40 -17.60 -6.76
CA ASP A 157 -10.93 -18.24 -5.56
C ASP A 157 -9.89 -19.22 -5.00
N LEU A 158 -9.38 -18.95 -3.79
CA LEU A 158 -8.48 -19.87 -3.07
C LEU A 158 -9.28 -20.79 -2.13
N SER A 159 -10.37 -21.37 -2.64
CA SER A 159 -11.19 -22.34 -1.90
C SER A 159 -10.53 -23.71 -1.75
#